data_AF-B1YA27-F1
#
_entry.id   AF-B1YA27-F1
#
_cell.length_a   1.000
_cell.length_b   1.000
_cell.length_c   1.000
_cell.angle_alpha   90.00
_cell.angle_beta   90.00
_cell.angle_gamma   90.00
#
_symmetry.space_group_name_H-M   'P 1'
#
loop_
_entity.id
_entity.type
_entity.pdbx_description
1 polymer ?
#
loop_
_entity_poly.entity_id
_entity_poly.type
_entity_poly.pdbx_seq_one_letter_code
_entity_poly.pdbx_strand_id
1 'polypeptide(L)'
;MALVPSAEEVRRRIVEHGLSIRDKVVETLPHSYGLVVEQVKSISRVYKGDFETYLSSLSNVKGLDLLVIYAALVAALYSRRPIGEEELRKLAGAFEANVYDVVSASKLRRALEAVGVEREVADETISNLLRMLNVVGVRYKSPYLWVAKQRRLPKFEKEVRDFIFRGRGGGRVGRGVKLFLRLFIHETNIPLALRIAYTPEYRKYILHGDMYTALVTLRSGAFEDVTTLTAERIRARVAKRILCEAREGGPRCRDVVFRLESVRGLVRYVGKISGDPVLYERGAYDIGARYCRDLKCDSCPIRDVCRRYTFIKLK
;
A
#
# COMPACT_ATOMS: atom_id res chain seq x y z
N MET A 1 11.43 26.76 -26.16
CA MET A 1 12.10 25.77 -25.29
C MET A 1 11.01 25.11 -24.46
N ALA A 2 10.79 23.80 -24.59
CA ALA A 2 9.84 23.10 -23.73
C ALA A 2 10.34 23.17 -22.29
N LEU A 3 9.50 23.69 -21.38
CA LEU A 3 9.80 23.72 -19.95
C LEU A 3 10.06 22.30 -19.48
N VAL A 4 11.24 22.09 -18.93
CA VAL A 4 11.62 20.84 -18.32
C VAL A 4 10.69 20.60 -17.12
N PRO A 5 9.94 19.49 -17.07
CA PRO A 5 9.02 19.20 -15.97
C PRO A 5 9.75 19.19 -14.62
N SER A 6 9.16 19.84 -13.61
CA SER A 6 9.73 19.86 -12.26
C SER A 6 9.54 18.51 -11.56
N ALA A 7 10.38 18.19 -10.58
CA ALA A 7 10.19 16.97 -9.78
C ALA A 7 8.86 16.99 -8.99
N GLU A 8 8.38 18.18 -8.62
CA GLU A 8 7.05 18.38 -8.04
C GLU A 8 5.94 17.98 -9.00
N GLU A 9 6.03 18.40 -10.27
CA GLU A 9 5.07 18.02 -11.30
C GLU A 9 5.04 16.50 -11.49
N VAL A 10 6.20 15.85 -11.51
CA VAL A 10 6.28 14.39 -11.59
C VAL A 10 5.59 13.72 -10.39
N ARG A 11 5.81 14.23 -9.17
CA ARG A 11 5.12 13.71 -7.96
C ARG A 11 3.61 13.89 -8.07
N ARG A 12 3.15 15.07 -8.53
CA ARG A 12 1.72 15.37 -8.72
C ARG A 12 1.08 14.39 -9.70
N ARG A 13 1.69 14.15 -10.86
CA ARG A 13 1.17 13.19 -11.87
C ARG A 13 1.14 11.75 -11.36
N ILE A 14 2.10 11.35 -10.52
CA ILE A 14 2.07 10.03 -9.85
C ILE A 14 0.88 9.94 -8.89
N VAL A 15 0.61 10.99 -8.10
CA VAL A 15 -0.53 11.06 -7.19
C VAL A 15 -1.86 11.04 -7.94
N GLU A 16 -1.99 11.82 -9.02
CA GLU A 16 -3.18 11.83 -9.90
C GLU A 16 -3.44 10.45 -10.51
N HIS A 17 -2.40 9.76 -10.99
CA HIS A 17 -2.53 8.38 -11.45
C HIS A 17 -3.01 7.47 -10.31
N GLY A 18 -2.42 7.61 -9.11
CA GLY A 18 -2.85 6.89 -7.90
C GLY A 18 -4.30 7.12 -7.51
N LEU A 19 -4.84 8.32 -7.75
CA LEU A 19 -6.24 8.65 -7.53
C LEU A 19 -7.17 7.95 -8.53
N SER A 20 -6.72 7.80 -9.78
CA SER A 20 -7.50 7.20 -10.87
C SER A 20 -7.67 5.67 -10.75
N ILE A 21 -6.87 5.02 -9.89
CA ILE A 21 -6.87 3.57 -9.72
C ILE A 21 -7.36 3.16 -8.32
N ARG A 22 -8.04 2.00 -8.28
CA ARG A 22 -8.46 1.37 -7.02
C ARG A 22 -7.31 0.58 -6.42
N ASP A 23 -7.29 0.43 -5.09
CA ASP A 23 -6.37 -0.52 -4.46
C ASP A 23 -6.77 -1.94 -4.85
N LYS A 24 -5.80 -2.76 -5.26
CA LYS A 24 -6.02 -4.13 -5.75
C LYS A 24 -6.78 -5.01 -4.77
N VAL A 25 -6.57 -4.83 -3.46
CA VAL A 25 -7.29 -5.62 -2.45
C VAL A 25 -8.77 -5.25 -2.46
N VAL A 26 -9.12 -3.97 -2.66
CA VAL A 26 -10.50 -3.49 -2.73
C VAL A 26 -11.16 -3.88 -4.05
N GLU A 27 -10.42 -3.78 -5.16
CA GLU A 27 -10.90 -4.12 -6.50
C GLU A 27 -11.21 -5.60 -6.69
N THR A 28 -10.53 -6.48 -5.94
CA THR A 28 -10.68 -7.94 -6.04
C THR A 28 -11.68 -8.53 -5.03
N LEU A 29 -12.37 -7.68 -4.25
CA LEU A 29 -13.41 -8.14 -3.33
C LEU A 29 -14.62 -8.72 -4.10
N PRO A 30 -15.28 -9.76 -3.56
CA PRO A 30 -16.58 -10.21 -4.04
C PRO A 30 -17.62 -9.09 -3.88
N HIS A 31 -18.73 -9.22 -4.63
CA HIS A 31 -19.76 -8.20 -4.68
C HIS A 31 -20.30 -7.81 -3.28
N SER A 32 -20.50 -8.79 -2.38
CA SER A 32 -21.00 -8.54 -1.03
C SER A 32 -20.10 -7.61 -0.22
N TYR A 33 -18.78 -7.87 -0.20
CA TYR A 33 -17.80 -7.02 0.48
C TYR A 33 -17.60 -5.69 -0.26
N GLY A 34 -17.75 -5.67 -1.59
CA GLY A 34 -17.81 -4.43 -2.37
C GLY A 34 -18.93 -3.51 -1.89
N LEU A 35 -20.13 -4.03 -1.63
CA LEU A 35 -21.26 -3.26 -1.08
C LEU A 35 -20.94 -2.73 0.33
N VAL A 36 -20.32 -3.54 1.19
CA VAL A 36 -19.88 -3.10 2.53
C VAL A 36 -18.90 -1.92 2.42
N VAL A 37 -17.94 -1.98 1.49
CA VAL A 37 -16.99 -0.89 1.25
C VAL A 37 -17.71 0.40 0.84
N GLU A 38 -18.67 0.33 -0.08
CA GLU A 38 -19.42 1.51 -0.52
C GLU A 38 -20.33 2.07 0.59
N GLN A 39 -20.92 1.21 1.43
CA GLN A 39 -21.65 1.65 2.63
C GLN A 39 -20.74 2.40 3.60
N VAL A 40 -19.54 1.86 3.90
CA VAL A 40 -18.56 2.55 4.75
C VAL A 40 -18.16 3.90 4.15
N LYS A 41 -17.86 3.96 2.85
CA LYS A 41 -17.53 5.23 2.17
C LYS A 41 -18.67 6.24 2.30
N SER A 42 -19.92 5.82 2.08
CA SER A 42 -21.10 6.67 2.19
C SER A 42 -21.25 7.23 3.60
N ILE A 43 -21.27 6.35 4.61
CA ILE A 43 -21.37 6.71 6.04
C ILE A 43 -20.23 7.64 6.44
N SER A 44 -18.99 7.31 6.07
CA SER A 44 -17.81 8.12 6.40
C SER A 44 -17.86 9.52 5.77
N ARG A 45 -18.36 9.66 4.55
CA ARG A 45 -18.49 10.98 3.88
C ARG A 45 -19.54 11.85 4.56
N VAL A 46 -20.69 11.27 4.89
CA VAL A 46 -21.81 11.98 5.54
C VAL A 46 -21.43 12.41 6.96
N TYR A 47 -20.81 11.53 7.73
CA TYR A 47 -20.54 11.76 9.16
C TYR A 47 -19.08 12.09 9.48
N LYS A 48 -18.30 12.60 8.50
CA LYS A 48 -16.88 12.95 8.70
C LYS A 48 -16.61 13.91 9.87
N GLY A 49 -17.59 14.73 10.24
CA GLY A 49 -17.54 15.67 11.37
C GLY A 49 -18.21 15.18 12.66
N ASP A 50 -18.96 14.06 12.61
CA ASP A 50 -19.74 13.53 13.74
C ASP A 50 -19.37 12.07 13.98
N PHE A 51 -18.42 11.86 14.89
CA PHE A 51 -17.88 10.55 15.16
C PHE A 51 -18.86 9.59 15.88
N GLU A 52 -19.75 10.12 16.72
CA GLU A 52 -20.67 9.25 17.46
C GLU A 52 -21.77 8.74 16.54
N THR A 53 -22.32 9.61 15.68
CA THR A 53 -23.27 9.18 14.65
C THR A 53 -22.62 8.26 13.63
N TYR A 54 -21.36 8.51 13.28
CA TYR A 54 -20.57 7.60 12.45
C TYR A 54 -20.49 6.19 13.04
N LEU A 55 -20.07 6.06 14.31
CA LEU A 55 -19.97 4.76 14.98
C LEU A 55 -21.32 4.06 15.10
N SER A 56 -22.37 4.82 15.45
CA SER A 56 -23.73 4.30 15.52
C SER A 56 -24.20 3.75 14.17
N SER A 57 -23.94 4.49 13.09
CA SER A 57 -24.29 4.08 11.72
C SER A 57 -23.55 2.83 11.27
N LEU A 58 -22.27 2.68 11.62
CA LEU A 58 -21.48 1.48 11.31
C LEU A 58 -22.02 0.21 11.98
N SER A 59 -22.67 0.32 13.14
CA SER A 59 -23.20 -0.85 13.86
C SER A 59 -24.26 -1.62 13.05
N ASN A 60 -24.90 -0.94 12.07
CA ASN A 60 -25.90 -1.52 11.18
C ASN A 60 -25.29 -2.15 9.91
N VAL A 61 -23.98 -2.03 9.69
CA VAL A 61 -23.29 -2.55 8.51
C VAL A 61 -22.91 -4.01 8.73
N LYS A 62 -23.70 -4.92 8.17
CA LYS A 62 -23.43 -6.37 8.23
C LYS A 62 -22.13 -6.72 7.49
N GLY A 63 -21.34 -7.64 8.06
CA GLY A 63 -20.09 -8.13 7.45
C GLY A 63 -18.88 -7.21 7.63
N LEU A 64 -19.00 -6.09 8.34
CA LEU A 64 -17.89 -5.14 8.53
C LEU A 64 -16.71 -5.76 9.31
N ASP A 65 -16.98 -6.59 10.32
CA ASP A 65 -15.94 -7.34 11.02
C ASP A 65 -15.25 -8.33 10.09
N LEU A 66 -16.01 -9.10 9.29
CA LEU A 66 -15.44 -10.05 8.33
C LEU A 66 -14.53 -9.36 7.31
N LEU A 67 -14.89 -8.15 6.87
CA LEU A 67 -14.05 -7.34 5.98
C LEU A 67 -12.72 -6.95 6.64
N VAL A 68 -12.73 -6.54 7.92
CA VAL A 68 -11.51 -6.22 8.66
C VAL A 68 -10.65 -7.47 8.87
N ILE A 69 -11.27 -8.61 9.14
CA ILE A 69 -10.59 -9.90 9.32
C ILE A 69 -9.95 -10.37 8.01
N TYR A 70 -10.67 -10.25 6.90
CA TYR A 70 -10.14 -10.52 5.57
C TYR A 70 -8.93 -9.63 5.27
N ALA A 71 -9.02 -8.32 5.52
CA ALA A 71 -7.89 -7.41 5.32
C ALA A 71 -6.68 -7.79 6.20
N ALA A 72 -6.91 -8.22 7.45
CA ALA A 72 -5.84 -8.72 8.32
C ALA A 72 -5.22 -10.02 7.79
N LEU A 73 -6.02 -10.93 7.24
CA LEU A 73 -5.57 -12.18 6.64
C LEU A 73 -4.70 -11.89 5.41
N VAL A 74 -5.16 -11.02 4.52
CA VAL A 74 -4.39 -10.58 3.35
C VAL A 74 -3.09 -9.94 3.79
N ALA A 75 -3.10 -9.04 4.78
CA ALA A 75 -1.89 -8.41 5.31
C ALA A 75 -0.88 -9.43 5.88
N ALA A 76 -1.37 -10.45 6.60
CA ALA A 76 -0.53 -11.51 7.14
C ALA A 76 0.14 -12.33 6.02
N LEU A 77 -0.62 -12.75 5.01
CA LEU A 77 -0.09 -13.47 3.85
C LEU A 77 0.87 -12.60 3.02
N TYR A 78 0.53 -11.33 2.80
CA TYR A 78 1.32 -10.39 2.01
C TYR A 78 2.70 -10.11 2.63
N SER A 79 2.83 -10.32 3.95
CA SER A 79 4.13 -10.25 4.63
C SER A 79 5.09 -11.37 4.20
N ARG A 80 4.58 -12.51 3.73
CA ARG A 80 5.39 -13.65 3.26
C ARG A 80 5.83 -13.44 1.82
N ARG A 81 4.87 -13.18 0.94
CA ARG A 81 5.10 -12.94 -0.49
C ARG A 81 4.09 -11.92 -1.02
N PRO A 82 4.44 -11.11 -2.02
CA PRO A 82 3.43 -10.35 -2.76
C PRO A 82 2.39 -11.32 -3.35
N ILE A 83 1.12 -10.93 -3.26
CA ILE A 83 -0.02 -11.68 -3.77
C ILE A 83 -0.52 -10.99 -5.05
N GLY A 84 -0.72 -11.77 -6.11
CA GLY A 84 -1.24 -11.27 -7.38
C GLY A 84 -2.74 -10.96 -7.34
N GLU A 85 -3.26 -10.22 -8.33
CA GLU A 85 -4.70 -9.89 -8.40
C GLU A 85 -5.58 -11.15 -8.51
N GLU A 86 -5.16 -12.13 -9.30
CA GLU A 86 -5.91 -13.39 -9.45
C GLU A 86 -5.93 -14.22 -8.15
N GLU A 87 -4.79 -14.28 -7.44
CA GLU A 87 -4.72 -14.93 -6.13
C GLU A 87 -5.59 -14.21 -5.09
N LEU A 88 -5.65 -12.87 -5.13
CA LEU A 88 -6.53 -12.09 -4.27
C LEU A 88 -8.01 -12.39 -4.57
N ARG A 89 -8.43 -12.46 -5.84
CA ARG A 89 -9.82 -12.82 -6.21
C ARG A 89 -10.21 -14.20 -5.69
N LYS A 90 -9.34 -15.20 -5.93
CA LYS A 90 -9.56 -16.57 -5.42
C LYS A 90 -9.67 -16.59 -3.91
N LEU A 91 -8.77 -15.88 -3.22
CA LEU A 91 -8.76 -15.80 -1.77
C LEU A 91 -10.01 -15.12 -1.22
N ALA A 92 -10.46 -14.04 -1.84
CA ALA A 92 -11.64 -13.31 -1.42
C ALA A 92 -12.91 -14.16 -1.58
N GLY A 93 -13.06 -14.85 -2.71
CA GLY A 93 -14.17 -15.79 -2.94
C GLY A 93 -14.14 -17.00 -2.00
N ALA A 94 -12.95 -17.58 -1.77
CA ALA A 94 -12.80 -18.69 -0.82
C ALA A 94 -13.10 -18.27 0.62
N PHE A 95 -12.72 -17.04 1.00
CA PHE A 95 -13.04 -16.48 2.31
C PHE A 95 -14.55 -16.28 2.47
N GLU A 96 -15.22 -15.65 1.51
CA GLU A 96 -16.68 -15.47 1.54
C GLU A 96 -17.43 -16.80 1.63
N ALA A 97 -17.03 -17.80 0.84
CA ALA A 97 -17.70 -19.11 0.81
C ALA A 97 -17.54 -19.91 2.11
N ASN A 98 -16.42 -19.75 2.82
CA ASN A 98 -16.10 -20.57 4.00
C ASN A 98 -16.26 -19.82 5.33
N VAL A 99 -16.23 -18.49 5.33
CA VAL A 99 -16.17 -17.63 6.52
C VAL A 99 -17.30 -16.59 6.48
N TYR A 100 -18.55 -17.04 6.62
CA TYR A 100 -19.76 -16.22 6.44
C TYR A 100 -20.46 -15.79 7.76
N ASP A 101 -20.03 -16.33 8.90
CA ASP A 101 -20.67 -16.15 10.23
C ASP A 101 -19.61 -16.00 11.35
N VAL A 102 -19.22 -17.10 11.99
CA VAL A 102 -18.26 -17.18 13.07
C VAL A 102 -16.91 -17.62 12.52
N VAL A 103 -15.90 -16.77 12.71
CA VAL A 103 -14.54 -17.07 12.31
C VAL A 103 -13.96 -18.17 13.21
N SER A 104 -13.49 -19.25 12.59
CA SER A 104 -12.85 -20.38 13.28
C SER A 104 -11.62 -20.87 12.51
N ALA A 105 -10.74 -21.59 13.21
CA ALA A 105 -9.55 -22.18 12.60
C ALA A 105 -9.90 -23.10 11.41
N SER A 106 -10.94 -23.92 11.55
CA SER A 106 -11.37 -24.86 10.49
C SER A 106 -11.84 -24.12 9.24
N LYS A 107 -12.66 -23.07 9.40
CA LYS A 107 -13.19 -22.28 8.29
C LYS A 107 -12.09 -21.51 7.55
N LEU A 108 -11.18 -20.88 8.31
CA LEU A 108 -10.01 -20.21 7.74
C LEU A 108 -9.08 -21.19 7.01
N ARG A 109 -8.88 -22.39 7.57
CA ARG A 109 -8.05 -23.42 6.92
C ARG A 109 -8.63 -23.84 5.57
N ARG A 110 -9.92 -24.13 5.49
CA ARG A 110 -10.60 -24.45 4.21
C ARG A 110 -10.43 -23.34 3.18
N ALA A 111 -10.61 -22.08 3.59
CA ALA A 111 -10.44 -20.94 2.70
C ALA A 111 -9.00 -20.84 2.14
N LEU A 112 -7.99 -21.08 2.98
CA LEU A 112 -6.58 -21.02 2.59
C LEU A 112 -6.13 -22.22 1.74
N GLU A 113 -6.61 -23.42 2.08
CA GLU A 113 -6.35 -24.65 1.31
C GLU A 113 -6.98 -24.57 -0.09
N ALA A 114 -8.20 -24.02 -0.21
CA ALA A 114 -8.88 -23.83 -1.49
C ALA A 114 -8.09 -22.96 -2.50
N VAL A 115 -7.17 -22.12 -2.00
CA VAL A 115 -6.32 -21.27 -2.84
C VAL A 115 -4.86 -21.71 -2.86
N GLY A 116 -4.57 -22.91 -2.35
CA GLY A 116 -3.24 -23.53 -2.41
C GLY A 116 -2.20 -22.87 -1.51
N VAL A 117 -2.60 -22.26 -0.39
CA VAL A 117 -1.62 -21.78 0.60
C VAL A 117 -1.00 -22.98 1.33
N GLU A 118 0.33 -23.03 1.37
CA GLU A 118 1.08 -24.06 2.08
C GLU A 118 0.61 -24.21 3.53
N ARG A 119 0.47 -25.45 3.99
CA ARG A 119 -0.12 -25.77 5.30
C ARG A 119 0.55 -25.05 6.46
N GLU A 120 1.89 -25.00 6.49
CA GLU A 120 2.66 -24.30 7.52
C GLU A 120 2.36 -22.79 7.55
N VAL A 121 2.29 -22.17 6.36
CA VAL A 121 1.95 -20.75 6.21
C VAL A 121 0.51 -20.49 6.63
N ALA A 122 -0.40 -21.40 6.29
CA ALA A 122 -1.80 -21.31 6.67
C ALA A 122 -1.97 -21.39 8.19
N ASP A 123 -1.38 -22.40 8.84
CA ASP A 123 -1.48 -22.61 10.28
C ASP A 123 -0.88 -21.42 11.07
N GLU A 124 0.25 -20.88 10.63
CA GLU A 124 0.82 -19.68 11.27
C GLU A 124 -0.09 -18.45 11.08
N THR A 125 -0.65 -18.26 9.89
CA THR A 125 -1.56 -17.15 9.58
C THR A 125 -2.83 -17.22 10.41
N ILE A 126 -3.44 -18.41 10.49
CA ILE A 126 -4.63 -18.69 11.31
C ILE A 126 -4.33 -18.41 12.79
N SER A 127 -3.22 -18.92 13.31
CA SER A 127 -2.80 -18.69 14.70
C SER A 127 -2.64 -17.20 15.01
N ASN A 128 -2.01 -16.43 14.11
CA ASN A 128 -1.87 -14.98 14.25
C ASN A 128 -3.22 -14.26 14.25
N LEU A 129 -4.12 -14.63 13.35
CA LEU A 129 -5.45 -14.02 13.24
C LEU A 129 -6.31 -14.30 14.46
N LEU A 130 -6.44 -15.55 14.89
CA LEU A 130 -7.27 -15.91 16.05
C LEU A 130 -6.78 -15.20 17.32
N ARG A 131 -5.47 -15.07 17.48
CA ARG A 131 -4.88 -14.30 18.57
C ARG A 131 -5.18 -12.80 18.45
N MET A 132 -5.09 -12.23 17.25
CA MET A 132 -5.50 -10.84 17.00
C MET A 132 -6.96 -10.65 17.40
N LEU A 133 -7.87 -11.55 16.98
CA LEU A 133 -9.28 -11.52 17.33
C LEU A 133 -9.52 -11.55 18.83
N ASN A 134 -8.78 -12.39 19.56
CA ASN A 134 -8.89 -12.43 21.01
C ASN A 134 -8.49 -11.10 21.66
N VAL A 135 -7.32 -10.55 21.29
CA VAL A 135 -6.83 -9.26 21.83
C VAL A 135 -7.79 -8.12 21.49
N VAL A 136 -8.29 -8.09 20.26
CA VAL A 136 -9.24 -7.09 19.77
C VAL A 136 -10.60 -7.24 20.45
N GLY A 137 -11.11 -8.46 20.62
CA GLY A 137 -12.37 -8.73 21.32
C GLY A 137 -12.33 -8.21 22.76
N VAL A 138 -11.23 -8.47 23.48
CA VAL A 138 -11.06 -8.01 24.87
C VAL A 138 -10.94 -6.48 24.95
N ARG A 139 -10.17 -5.84 24.05
CA ARG A 139 -9.85 -4.40 24.16
C ARG A 139 -10.84 -3.48 23.47
N TYR A 140 -11.44 -3.93 22.38
CA TYR A 140 -12.21 -3.10 21.45
C TYR A 140 -13.62 -3.64 21.19
N LYS A 141 -13.96 -4.82 21.72
CA LYS A 141 -15.22 -5.57 21.50
C LYS A 141 -15.38 -6.14 20.11
N SER A 142 -14.98 -5.43 19.05
CA SER A 142 -15.01 -5.93 17.67
C SER A 142 -13.84 -5.42 16.81
N PRO A 143 -13.45 -6.18 15.77
CA PRO A 143 -12.48 -5.75 14.75
C PRO A 143 -12.76 -4.40 14.10
N TYR A 144 -14.01 -4.12 13.69
CA TYR A 144 -14.30 -2.83 13.06
C TYR A 144 -14.17 -1.67 14.05
N LEU A 145 -14.57 -1.86 15.32
CA LEU A 145 -14.42 -0.83 16.36
C LEU A 145 -12.95 -0.56 16.66
N TRP A 146 -12.10 -1.59 16.61
CA TRP A 146 -10.65 -1.41 16.73
C TRP A 146 -10.11 -0.44 15.69
N VAL A 147 -10.49 -0.60 14.42
CA VAL A 147 -10.05 0.29 13.33
C VAL A 147 -10.71 1.67 13.43
N ALA A 148 -12.03 1.71 13.65
CA ALA A 148 -12.81 2.94 13.64
C ALA A 148 -12.43 3.92 14.75
N LYS A 149 -12.02 3.42 15.92
CA LYS A 149 -11.61 4.24 17.07
C LYS A 149 -10.20 4.80 16.97
N GLN A 150 -9.45 4.48 15.93
CA GLN A 150 -8.09 4.99 15.76
C GLN A 150 -8.09 6.49 15.47
N ARG A 151 -7.23 7.21 16.19
CA ARG A 151 -7.06 8.67 16.08
C ARG A 151 -5.67 9.09 15.62
N ARG A 152 -4.67 8.24 15.85
CA ARG A 152 -3.26 8.54 15.59
C ARG A 152 -2.64 7.40 14.81
N LEU A 153 -2.05 7.72 13.67
CA LEU A 153 -1.46 6.73 12.78
C LEU A 153 -0.29 5.97 13.42
N PRO A 154 0.63 6.59 14.20
CA PRO A 154 1.70 5.86 14.88
C PRO A 154 1.18 4.83 15.90
N LYS A 155 0.09 5.16 16.60
CA LYS A 155 -0.56 4.22 17.53
C LYS A 155 -1.18 3.06 16.75
N PHE A 156 -1.90 3.37 15.67
CA PHE A 156 -2.54 2.35 14.85
C PHE A 156 -1.50 1.41 14.22
N GLU A 157 -0.41 1.94 13.67
CA GLU A 157 0.69 1.14 13.13
C GLU A 157 1.32 0.21 14.17
N LYS A 158 1.53 0.72 15.40
CA LYS A 158 2.03 -0.10 16.51
C LYS A 158 1.07 -1.24 16.83
N GLU A 159 -0.23 -0.95 16.96
CA GLU A 159 -1.24 -1.97 17.26
C GLU A 159 -1.37 -3.02 16.14
N VAL A 160 -1.33 -2.61 14.87
CA VAL A 160 -1.33 -3.53 13.73
C VAL A 160 -0.12 -4.48 13.81
N ARG A 161 1.07 -3.95 14.12
CA ARG A 161 2.28 -4.75 14.30
C ARG A 161 2.16 -5.71 15.48
N ASP A 162 1.67 -5.25 16.61
CA ASP A 162 1.56 -6.05 17.83
C ASP A 162 0.51 -7.17 17.66
N PHE A 163 -0.67 -6.81 17.17
CA PHE A 163 -1.83 -7.71 17.11
C PHE A 163 -1.71 -8.71 15.96
N ILE A 164 -1.46 -8.25 14.73
CA ILE A 164 -1.38 -9.13 13.55
C ILE A 164 -0.03 -9.85 13.48
N PHE A 165 1.07 -9.17 13.80
CA PHE A 165 2.43 -9.66 13.51
C PHE A 165 3.25 -10.05 14.75
N ARG A 166 2.65 -10.05 15.94
CA ARG A 166 3.33 -10.40 17.22
C ARG A 166 4.47 -9.45 17.60
N GLY A 167 4.38 -8.18 17.22
CA GLY A 167 5.47 -7.22 17.47
C GLY A 167 6.70 -7.46 16.59
N ARG A 168 6.64 -8.39 15.63
CA ARG A 168 7.78 -8.72 14.77
C ARG A 168 8.20 -7.51 13.90
N GLY A 169 9.51 -7.43 13.68
CA GLY A 169 10.15 -6.42 12.84
C GLY A 169 10.40 -6.91 11.40
N GLY A 170 11.14 -6.11 10.64
CA GLY A 170 11.65 -6.49 9.32
C GLY A 170 10.81 -5.99 8.13
N GLY A 171 11.43 -6.00 6.94
CA GLY A 171 10.82 -5.48 5.70
C GLY A 171 9.56 -6.24 5.30
N ARG A 172 9.56 -7.56 5.44
CA ARG A 172 8.42 -8.46 5.17
C ARG A 172 7.19 -8.09 6.00
N VAL A 173 7.33 -8.01 7.33
CA VAL A 173 6.27 -7.56 8.23
C VAL A 173 5.85 -6.13 7.93
N GLY A 174 6.82 -5.24 7.70
CA GLY A 174 6.55 -3.86 7.32
C GLY A 174 5.62 -3.75 6.12
N ARG A 175 5.80 -4.60 5.09
CA ARG A 175 4.92 -4.65 3.93
C ARG A 175 3.47 -4.96 4.29
N GLY A 176 3.24 -5.99 5.10
CA GLY A 176 1.90 -6.38 5.55
C GLY A 176 1.25 -5.28 6.41
N VAL A 177 2.01 -4.67 7.32
CA VAL A 177 1.55 -3.54 8.14
C VAL A 177 1.09 -2.37 7.26
N LYS A 178 1.90 -1.97 6.27
CA LYS A 178 1.58 -0.87 5.36
C LYS A 178 0.36 -1.15 4.48
N LEU A 179 0.23 -2.39 3.99
CA LEU A 179 -0.97 -2.83 3.28
C LEU A 179 -2.23 -2.71 4.15
N PHE A 180 -2.19 -3.21 5.39
CA PHE A 180 -3.36 -3.11 6.28
C PHE A 180 -3.74 -1.65 6.56
N LEU A 181 -2.76 -0.81 6.91
CA LEU A 181 -3.00 0.60 7.23
C LEU A 181 -3.61 1.34 6.05
N ARG A 182 -3.00 1.26 4.85
CA ARG A 182 -3.45 2.05 3.69
C ARG A 182 -4.87 1.72 3.25
N LEU A 183 -5.37 0.51 3.52
CA LEU A 183 -6.76 0.14 3.23
C LEU A 183 -7.75 0.97 4.06
N PHE A 184 -7.39 1.33 5.30
CA PHE A 184 -8.34 1.91 6.25
C PHE A 184 -8.18 3.41 6.54
N ILE A 185 -7.06 4.02 6.13
CA ILE A 185 -6.69 5.39 6.52
C ILE A 185 -6.86 6.43 5.40
N HIS A 186 -7.50 6.09 4.29
CA HIS A 186 -7.64 7.00 3.14
C HIS A 186 -9.04 6.95 2.52
N GLU A 187 -9.57 8.11 2.13
CA GLU A 187 -10.94 8.27 1.63
C GLU A 187 -11.23 7.51 0.32
N THR A 188 -10.21 7.27 -0.50
CA THR A 188 -10.37 6.54 -1.76
C THR A 188 -10.42 5.01 -1.58
N ASN A 189 -10.10 4.51 -0.38
CA ASN A 189 -10.09 3.07 -0.05
C ASN A 189 -11.31 2.74 0.83
N ILE A 190 -11.11 2.22 2.04
CA ILE A 190 -12.17 1.89 3.00
C ILE A 190 -11.97 2.83 4.18
N PRO A 191 -12.54 4.05 4.22
CA PRO A 191 -12.22 5.06 5.24
C PRO A 191 -12.84 4.76 6.61
N LEU A 192 -12.53 3.59 7.16
CA LEU A 192 -13.03 3.06 8.42
C LEU A 192 -12.36 3.77 9.60
N ALA A 193 -11.07 4.08 9.51
CA ALA A 193 -10.37 4.90 10.50
C ALA A 193 -10.64 6.40 10.26
N LEU A 194 -11.91 6.82 10.43
CA LEU A 194 -12.43 8.13 10.02
C LEU A 194 -11.57 9.32 10.47
N ARG A 195 -11.18 9.34 11.75
CA ARG A 195 -10.39 10.42 12.36
C ARG A 195 -8.96 10.49 11.84
N ILE A 196 -8.51 9.48 11.08
CA ILE A 196 -7.26 9.50 10.33
C ILE A 196 -7.55 9.87 8.86
N ALA A 197 -8.54 9.22 8.25
CA ALA A 197 -8.81 9.32 6.82
C ALA A 197 -9.20 10.73 6.33
N TYR A 198 -9.90 11.51 7.16
CA TYR A 198 -10.37 12.86 6.81
C TYR A 198 -9.61 13.99 7.54
N THR A 199 -8.45 13.68 8.14
CA THR A 199 -7.62 14.68 8.81
C THR A 199 -6.19 14.65 8.26
N PRO A 200 -5.35 15.67 8.49
CA PRO A 200 -3.94 15.63 8.10
C PRO A 200 -3.14 14.46 8.70
N GLU A 201 -3.71 13.66 9.61
CA GLU A 201 -3.07 12.49 10.20
C GLU A 201 -2.70 11.42 9.17
N TYR A 202 -3.49 11.21 8.10
CA TYR A 202 -3.14 10.22 7.06
C TYR A 202 -1.80 10.56 6.37
N ARG A 203 -1.42 11.84 6.30
CA ARG A 203 -0.15 12.29 5.70
C ARG A 203 1.08 11.83 6.47
N LYS A 204 0.90 11.33 7.70
CA LYS A 204 1.97 10.69 8.47
C LYS A 204 2.28 9.27 7.98
N TYR A 205 1.52 8.76 7.01
CA TYR A 205 1.75 7.45 6.41
C TYR A 205 3.13 7.39 5.76
N ILE A 206 3.95 6.47 6.28
CA ILE A 206 5.26 6.16 5.71
C ILE A 206 5.07 4.97 4.79
N LEU A 207 5.11 5.20 3.49
CA LEU A 207 5.08 4.17 2.46
C LEU A 207 6.17 3.09 2.66
N HIS A 208 5.88 1.89 2.20
CA HIS A 208 6.79 0.75 2.33
C HIS A 208 8.10 1.00 1.57
N GLY A 209 7.98 1.49 0.32
CA GLY A 209 9.10 1.72 -0.59
C GLY A 209 9.62 0.41 -1.16
N ASP A 210 8.73 -0.36 -1.79
CA ASP A 210 9.11 -1.55 -2.54
C ASP A 210 9.91 -1.21 -3.82
N MET A 211 10.38 -2.26 -4.48
CA MET A 211 11.16 -2.15 -5.70
C MET A 211 10.43 -1.38 -6.80
N TYR A 212 9.11 -1.55 -6.96
CA TYR A 212 8.35 -0.88 -8.02
C TYR A 212 8.19 0.61 -7.74
N THR A 213 7.80 0.95 -6.52
CA THR A 213 7.70 2.33 -6.04
C THR A 213 9.05 3.04 -6.17
N ALA A 214 10.12 2.40 -5.68
CA ALA A 214 11.47 2.95 -5.76
C ALA A 214 11.95 3.12 -7.22
N LEU A 215 11.63 2.16 -8.09
CA LEU A 215 11.99 2.25 -9.51
C LEU A 215 11.33 3.46 -10.15
N VAL A 216 10.04 3.69 -9.90
CA VAL A 216 9.33 4.87 -10.43
C VAL A 216 9.93 6.14 -9.87
N THR A 217 10.08 6.26 -8.55
CA THR A 217 10.66 7.46 -7.92
C THR A 217 12.00 7.85 -8.54
N LEU A 218 12.89 6.88 -8.76
CA LEU A 218 14.21 7.14 -9.32
C LEU A 218 14.16 7.39 -10.83
N ARG A 219 13.47 6.55 -11.60
CA ARG A 219 13.44 6.65 -13.07
C ARG A 219 12.68 7.87 -13.57
N SER A 220 11.68 8.33 -12.81
CA SER A 220 10.89 9.50 -13.18
C SER A 220 11.55 10.82 -12.84
N GLY A 221 12.58 10.83 -11.98
CA GLY A 221 13.21 12.06 -11.50
C GLY A 221 12.42 12.77 -10.40
N ALA A 222 11.43 12.12 -9.78
CA ALA A 222 10.62 12.68 -8.70
C ALA A 222 11.40 13.14 -7.45
N PHE A 223 12.70 12.85 -7.38
CA PHE A 223 13.60 13.18 -6.27
C PHE A 223 14.57 14.34 -6.56
N GLU A 224 14.57 14.89 -7.78
CA GLU A 224 15.66 15.76 -8.24
C GLU A 224 15.83 17.05 -7.43
N ASP A 225 14.75 17.58 -6.88
CA ASP A 225 14.72 18.78 -6.04
C ASP A 225 14.99 18.48 -4.55
N VAL A 226 15.18 17.22 -4.17
CA VAL A 226 15.43 16.83 -2.78
C VAL A 226 16.89 17.04 -2.40
N THR A 227 17.16 17.70 -1.27
CA THR A 227 18.51 18.07 -0.79
C THR A 227 19.13 17.06 0.19
N THR A 228 18.71 15.79 0.13
CA THR A 228 19.31 14.75 0.99
C THR A 228 20.62 14.24 0.38
N LEU A 229 21.57 13.81 1.23
CA LEU A 229 22.82 13.16 0.80
C LEU A 229 22.59 11.98 -0.18
N THR A 230 21.50 11.24 0.00
CA THR A 230 21.15 10.13 -0.89
C THR A 230 20.72 10.64 -2.27
N ALA A 231 19.90 11.70 -2.32
CA ALA A 231 19.48 12.32 -3.58
C ALA A 231 20.67 12.90 -4.34
N GLU A 232 21.59 13.59 -3.66
CA GLU A 232 22.82 14.13 -4.28
C GLU A 232 23.69 13.04 -4.88
N ARG A 233 23.93 11.94 -4.14
CA ARG A 233 24.69 10.79 -4.65
C ARG A 233 24.03 10.17 -5.88
N ILE A 234 22.70 10.08 -5.91
CA ILE A 234 21.97 9.57 -7.08
C ILE A 234 22.12 10.54 -8.25
N ARG A 235 21.90 11.85 -8.04
CA ARG A 235 22.07 12.88 -9.07
C ARG A 235 23.47 12.85 -9.69
N ALA A 236 24.51 12.75 -8.87
CA ALA A 236 25.90 12.67 -9.36
C ALA A 236 26.14 11.44 -10.25
N ARG A 237 25.60 10.26 -9.86
CA ARG A 237 25.71 9.03 -10.66
C ARG A 237 24.90 9.09 -11.95
N VAL A 238 23.70 9.69 -11.89
CA VAL A 238 22.86 9.95 -13.07
C VAL A 238 23.58 10.89 -14.03
N ALA A 239 24.10 12.03 -13.54
CA ALA A 239 24.85 12.98 -14.34
C ALA A 239 26.08 12.34 -15.01
N LYS A 240 26.87 11.55 -14.26
CA LYS A 240 28.00 10.80 -14.83
C LYS A 240 27.57 9.86 -15.95
N ARG A 241 26.42 9.19 -15.81
CA ARG A 241 25.89 8.28 -16.82
C ARG A 241 25.39 9.01 -18.07
N ILE A 242 24.76 10.18 -17.91
CA ILE A 242 24.32 11.03 -19.02
C ILE A 242 25.53 11.58 -19.78
N LEU A 243 26.57 12.04 -19.07
CA LEU A 243 27.81 12.51 -19.68
C LEU A 243 28.54 11.42 -20.47
N CYS A 244 28.55 10.19 -19.96
CA CYS A 244 29.08 9.05 -20.69
C CYS A 244 28.31 8.81 -21.99
N GLU A 245 26.98 8.84 -21.95
CA GLU A 245 26.13 8.63 -23.14
C GLU A 245 26.40 9.66 -24.24
N ALA A 246 26.52 10.93 -23.85
CA ALA A 246 26.84 12.02 -24.76
C ALA A 246 28.24 11.90 -25.40
N ARG A 247 29.19 11.25 -24.73
CA ARG A 247 30.58 11.09 -25.21
C ARG A 247 30.82 9.81 -25.99
N GLU A 248 30.25 8.69 -25.52
CA GLU A 248 30.60 7.34 -25.96
C GLU A 248 29.44 6.62 -26.66
N GLY A 249 28.32 7.30 -26.88
CA GLY A 249 27.22 6.84 -27.72
C GLY A 249 26.21 5.90 -27.06
N GLY A 250 26.31 5.60 -25.75
CA GLY A 250 25.31 4.83 -24.99
C GLY A 250 25.66 3.36 -24.68
N PRO A 251 25.96 2.49 -25.67
CA PRO A 251 26.21 1.06 -25.48
C PRO A 251 27.37 0.72 -24.54
N ARG A 252 28.36 1.61 -24.41
CA ARG A 252 29.54 1.39 -23.56
C ARG A 252 29.33 1.83 -22.10
N CYS A 253 28.25 2.55 -21.83
CA CYS A 253 27.99 3.18 -20.54
C CYS A 253 27.22 2.26 -19.59
N ARG A 254 27.87 1.85 -18.50
CA ARG A 254 27.26 0.96 -17.49
C ARG A 254 26.03 1.56 -16.82
N ASP A 255 25.04 0.71 -16.55
CA ASP A 255 23.85 1.08 -15.80
C ASP A 255 24.15 1.52 -14.36
N VAL A 256 23.29 2.38 -13.83
CA VAL A 256 23.39 2.86 -12.45
C VAL A 256 22.59 1.95 -11.54
N VAL A 257 23.30 1.09 -10.80
CA VAL A 257 22.69 0.14 -9.87
C VAL A 257 22.66 0.68 -8.45
N PHE A 258 21.51 0.61 -7.78
CA PHE A 258 21.34 0.93 -6.36
C PHE A 258 20.76 -0.26 -5.60
N ARG A 259 21.13 -0.41 -4.32
CA ARG A 259 20.46 -1.34 -3.40
C ARG A 259 19.15 -0.72 -2.93
N LEU A 260 18.04 -1.46 -2.90
CA LEU A 260 16.74 -0.93 -2.47
C LEU A 260 16.82 -0.27 -1.08
N GLU A 261 17.54 -0.89 -0.15
CA GLU A 261 17.71 -0.38 1.22
C GLU A 261 18.42 0.98 1.27
N SER A 262 19.35 1.22 0.34
CA SER A 262 20.11 2.48 0.27
C SER A 262 19.26 3.66 -0.22
N VAL A 263 18.17 3.40 -0.95
CA VAL A 263 17.30 4.45 -1.52
C VAL A 263 15.95 4.56 -0.83
N ARG A 264 15.57 3.56 -0.01
CA ARG A 264 14.25 3.50 0.63
C ARG A 264 13.94 4.73 1.48
N GLY A 265 14.94 5.29 2.18
CA GLY A 265 14.79 6.52 2.94
C GLY A 265 14.38 7.71 2.07
N LEU A 266 15.05 7.88 0.92
CA LEU A 266 14.72 8.91 -0.07
C LEU A 266 13.31 8.70 -0.64
N VAL A 267 12.97 7.48 -1.04
CA VAL A 267 11.65 7.16 -1.62
C VAL A 267 10.52 7.49 -0.65
N ARG A 268 10.70 7.18 0.64
CA ARG A 268 9.75 7.56 1.71
C ARG A 268 9.63 9.07 1.88
N TYR A 269 10.76 9.78 1.82
CA TYR A 269 10.76 11.23 1.90
C TYR A 269 10.03 11.85 0.70
N VAL A 270 10.32 11.39 -0.52
CA VAL A 270 9.68 11.83 -1.77
C VAL A 270 8.16 11.65 -1.70
N GLY A 271 7.68 10.47 -1.29
CA GLY A 271 6.23 10.27 -1.15
C GLY A 271 5.62 11.12 -0.03
N LYS A 272 6.36 11.42 1.05
CA LYS A 272 5.87 12.34 2.10
C LYS A 272 5.69 13.77 1.57
N ILE A 273 6.62 14.27 0.76
CA ILE A 273 6.55 15.62 0.17
C ILE A 273 5.66 15.69 -1.07
N SER A 274 5.09 14.57 -1.51
CA SER A 274 4.13 14.54 -2.64
C SER A 274 2.74 15.10 -2.28
N GLY A 275 2.49 15.43 -1.01
CA GLY A 275 1.20 15.89 -0.50
C GLY A 275 0.29 14.74 -0.05
N ASP A 276 0.31 13.61 -0.77
CA ASP A 276 -0.46 12.41 -0.45
C ASP A 276 0.38 11.12 -0.57
N PRO A 277 0.97 10.65 0.53
CA PRO A 277 1.84 9.46 0.50
C PRO A 277 1.09 8.16 0.20
N VAL A 278 -0.23 8.08 0.40
CA VAL A 278 -1.03 6.88 0.11
C VAL A 278 -1.26 6.77 -1.40
N LEU A 279 -1.70 7.86 -2.02
CA LEU A 279 -1.91 7.91 -3.47
C LEU A 279 -0.58 7.84 -4.22
N TYR A 280 0.48 8.47 -3.72
CA TYR A 280 1.81 8.35 -4.31
C TYR A 280 2.29 6.90 -4.34
N GLU A 281 2.19 6.17 -3.22
CA GLU A 281 2.59 4.76 -3.18
C GLU A 281 1.75 3.92 -4.14
N ARG A 282 0.42 4.14 -4.18
CA ARG A 282 -0.47 3.39 -5.09
C ARG A 282 -0.09 3.65 -6.56
N GLY A 283 0.03 4.91 -6.95
CA GLY A 283 0.36 5.30 -8.31
C GLY A 283 1.74 4.81 -8.73
N ALA A 284 2.76 5.01 -7.88
CA ALA A 284 4.12 4.56 -8.15
C ALA A 284 4.24 3.03 -8.20
N TYR A 285 3.52 2.31 -7.34
CA TYR A 285 3.49 0.85 -7.40
C TYR A 285 2.89 0.35 -8.74
N ASP A 286 1.74 0.90 -9.15
CA ASP A 286 1.08 0.49 -10.39
C ASP A 286 1.93 0.82 -11.63
N ILE A 287 2.45 2.06 -11.70
CA ILE A 287 3.37 2.48 -12.77
C ILE A 287 4.59 1.56 -12.81
N GLY A 288 5.15 1.27 -11.62
CA GLY A 288 6.34 0.44 -11.46
C GLY A 288 6.14 -0.99 -11.95
N ALA A 289 5.03 -1.60 -11.55
CA ALA A 289 4.71 -2.99 -11.83
C ALA A 289 4.24 -3.23 -13.29
N ARG A 290 3.46 -2.31 -13.86
CA ARG A 290 2.86 -2.47 -15.20
C ARG A 290 3.72 -1.88 -16.33
N TYR A 291 4.54 -0.86 -16.05
CA TYR A 291 5.25 -0.10 -17.08
C TYR A 291 6.75 -0.04 -16.85
N CYS A 292 7.22 0.47 -15.71
CA CYS A 292 8.65 0.73 -15.53
C CYS A 292 9.49 -0.54 -15.46
N ARG A 293 8.99 -1.64 -14.87
CA ARG A 293 9.74 -2.91 -14.80
C ARG A 293 10.19 -3.37 -16.19
N ASP A 294 9.29 -3.29 -17.16
CA ASP A 294 9.46 -3.80 -18.52
C ASP A 294 9.78 -2.68 -19.53
N LEU A 295 10.15 -1.48 -19.04
CA LEU A 295 10.51 -0.29 -19.84
C LEU A 295 9.46 0.14 -20.89
N LYS A 296 8.17 -0.03 -20.59
CA LYS A 296 7.05 0.40 -21.45
C LYS A 296 6.82 1.92 -21.35
N CYS A 297 7.82 2.72 -21.72
CA CYS A 297 7.80 4.18 -21.56
C CYS A 297 6.74 4.87 -22.42
N ASP A 298 6.46 4.36 -23.62
CA ASP A 298 5.57 5.02 -24.57
C ASP A 298 4.10 4.94 -24.16
N SER A 299 3.71 3.92 -23.41
CA SER A 299 2.36 3.75 -22.87
C SER A 299 2.23 4.15 -21.40
N CYS A 300 3.28 4.71 -20.79
CA CYS A 300 3.28 5.06 -19.37
C CYS A 300 2.40 6.30 -19.12
N PRO A 301 1.55 6.31 -18.06
CA PRO A 301 0.61 7.41 -17.79
C PRO A 301 1.28 8.75 -17.42
N ILE A 302 2.57 8.73 -17.08
CA ILE A 302 3.37 9.92 -16.74
C ILE A 302 4.49 10.20 -17.77
N ARG A 303 4.38 9.63 -18.99
CA ARG A 303 5.44 9.67 -20.02
C ARG A 303 5.86 11.09 -20.42
N ASP A 304 4.94 12.03 -20.29
CA ASP A 304 5.04 13.45 -20.64
C ASP A 304 5.88 14.25 -19.64
N VAL A 305 5.89 13.84 -18.37
CA VAL A 305 6.64 14.52 -17.30
C VAL A 305 7.88 13.76 -16.84
N CYS A 306 7.94 12.46 -17.11
CA CYS A 306 9.00 11.55 -16.64
C CYS A 306 10.36 11.86 -17.29
N ARG A 307 11.41 11.87 -16.47
CA ARG A 307 12.82 12.00 -16.93
C ARG A 307 13.34 10.80 -17.72
N ARG A 308 12.71 9.64 -17.57
CA ARG A 308 13.07 8.38 -18.24
C ARG A 308 14.53 7.97 -18.01
N TYR A 309 15.00 7.98 -16.75
CA TYR A 309 16.30 7.40 -16.38
C TYR A 309 16.28 5.86 -16.43
N THR A 310 16.00 5.29 -17.60
CA THR A 310 15.79 3.86 -17.85
C THR A 310 16.99 2.99 -17.47
N PHE A 311 18.19 3.55 -17.51
CA PHE A 311 19.46 2.95 -17.09
C PHE A 311 19.59 2.75 -15.56
N ILE A 312 18.68 3.28 -14.74
CA ILE A 312 18.68 3.01 -13.29
C ILE A 312 18.14 1.60 -13.04
N LYS A 313 18.88 0.78 -12.28
CA LYS A 313 18.49 -0.57 -11.85
C LYS A 313 18.51 -0.69 -10.33
N LEU A 314 17.62 -1.52 -9.79
CA LEU A 314 17.56 -1.84 -8.36
C LEU A 314 18.01 -3.29 -8.12
N LYS A 315 18.79 -3.47 -7.05
CA LYS A 315 19.17 -4.76 -6.46
C LYS A 315 18.66 -4.86 -5.03
#